data_AF-A0A840P8W0-F1
#
_entry.id   AF-A0A840P8W0-F1
#
_cell.length_a   1.000
_cell.length_b   1.000
_cell.length_c   1.000
_cell.angle_alpha   90.00
_cell.angle_beta   90.00
_cell.angle_gamma   90.00
#
_symmetry.space_group_name_H-M   'P 1'
#
loop_
_entity.id
_entity.type
_entity.pdbx_description
1 polymer ?
#
loop_
_entity_poly.entity_id
_entity_poly.type
_entity_poly.pdbx_seq_one_letter_code
_entity_poly.pdbx_strand_id
1 'polypeptide(L)'
;MTQRYELDAQDQAIIDLLREDGRSPLARIGQQVGLSADAVRARMSRLAGDGVLRVIGLVDPAVLGYDVLGTAGLRYRGPVDRLRAGLSAHPQVTFAAQTVGAYDAVCEIGARDDADLADVVWRLAETIDGVRDYEIWRQLDVVKWESQGRPRRSASAPRRADLDDLDLALLRLLVDNPRASYRELEAALDAPYWMVRKRTQALFRDGTIQATAMVDRVSTDPVTMASLGITLGGSPDAALAALVALPDLPIVTVTAGRYQVMGEAACGSPKDLAALMRRVLAAEGVSGLSVLTYARILVLPRAWRFETAAG
;
A
#
# COMPACT_ATOMS: atom_id res chain seq x y z
N MET A 1 -7.75 22.17 5.51
CA MET A 1 -8.04 22.27 4.06
C MET A 1 -7.01 21.39 3.37
N THR A 2 -7.42 20.30 2.70
CA THR A 2 -6.46 19.50 1.91
C THR A 2 -6.22 20.28 0.63
N GLN A 3 -5.11 21.02 0.56
CA GLN A 3 -4.71 21.71 -0.66
C GLN A 3 -4.42 20.63 -1.70
N ARG A 4 -5.17 20.64 -2.82
CA ARG A 4 -4.83 19.80 -3.98
C ARG A 4 -3.45 20.20 -4.43
N TYR A 5 -2.58 19.22 -4.60
CA TYR A 5 -1.22 19.45 -5.01
C TYR A 5 -1.15 19.34 -6.54
N GLU A 6 -0.90 20.46 -7.21
CA GLU A 6 -0.75 20.47 -8.66
C GLU A 6 0.64 19.99 -9.05
N LEU A 7 0.71 18.80 -9.65
CA LEU A 7 1.94 18.26 -10.25
C LEU A 7 2.13 18.85 -11.64
N ASP A 8 3.30 19.42 -11.92
CA ASP A 8 3.64 19.81 -13.29
C ASP A 8 4.07 18.59 -14.13
N ALA A 9 4.21 18.77 -15.45
CA ALA A 9 4.56 17.68 -16.35
C ALA A 9 5.93 17.05 -16.05
N GLN A 10 6.87 17.81 -15.48
CA GLN A 10 8.18 17.29 -15.10
C GLN A 10 8.11 16.49 -13.80
N ASP A 11 7.33 16.96 -12.82
CA ASP A 11 7.05 16.22 -11.59
C ASP A 11 6.40 14.87 -11.92
N GLN A 12 5.40 14.86 -12.81
CA GLN A 12 4.74 13.64 -13.25
C GLN A 12 5.72 12.68 -13.95
N ALA A 13 6.55 13.17 -14.87
CA ALA A 13 7.55 12.34 -15.55
C ALA A 13 8.60 11.77 -14.59
N ILE A 14 9.05 12.54 -13.60
CA ILE A 14 9.97 12.06 -12.55
C ILE A 14 9.30 10.95 -11.74
N ILE A 15 8.05 11.14 -11.34
CA ILE A 15 7.27 10.16 -10.59
C ILE A 15 7.13 8.86 -11.38
N ASP A 16 6.82 8.93 -12.67
CA ASP A 16 6.63 7.74 -13.51
C ASP A 16 7.93 6.94 -13.68
N LEU A 17 9.07 7.62 -13.85
CA LEU A 17 10.38 6.96 -13.87
C LEU A 17 10.73 6.31 -12.52
N LEU A 18 10.39 6.96 -11.41
CA LEU A 18 10.61 6.40 -10.07
C LEU A 18 9.62 5.29 -9.73
N ARG A 19 8.45 5.23 -10.38
CA ARG A 19 7.51 4.10 -10.26
C ARG A 19 8.10 2.85 -10.88
N GLU A 20 8.76 2.99 -12.02
CA GLU A 20 9.47 1.90 -12.71
C GLU A 20 10.71 1.45 -11.94
N ASP A 21 11.54 2.39 -11.49
CA ASP A 21 12.73 2.12 -10.69
C ASP A 21 12.98 3.25 -9.69
N GLY A 22 12.53 3.05 -8.46
CA GLY A 22 12.69 4.01 -7.36
C GLY A 22 14.15 4.27 -6.96
N ARG A 23 15.10 3.45 -7.43
CA ARG A 23 16.54 3.62 -7.18
C ARG A 23 17.28 4.22 -8.37
N SER A 24 16.58 4.60 -9.43
CA SER A 24 17.22 5.20 -10.60
C SER A 24 18.11 6.40 -10.22
N PRO A 25 19.33 6.50 -10.79
CA PRO A 25 20.22 7.62 -10.54
C PRO A 25 19.58 8.94 -10.98
N LEU A 26 19.69 9.99 -10.17
CA LEU A 26 19.06 11.28 -10.47
C LEU A 26 19.57 11.90 -11.78
N ALA A 27 20.82 11.63 -12.14
CA ALA A 27 21.38 12.06 -13.43
C ALA A 27 20.69 11.38 -14.63
N ARG A 28 20.34 10.09 -14.51
CA ARG A 28 19.61 9.35 -15.56
C ARG A 28 18.18 9.88 -15.69
N ILE A 29 17.49 10.09 -14.57
CA ILE A 29 16.16 10.70 -14.55
C ILE A 29 16.22 12.09 -15.20
N GLY A 30 17.19 12.91 -14.81
CA GLY A 30 17.41 14.24 -15.37
C GLY A 30 17.60 14.23 -16.90
N GLN A 31 18.42 13.32 -17.42
CA GLN A 31 18.59 13.14 -18.87
C GLN A 31 17.28 12.81 -19.58
N GLN A 32 16.43 11.98 -19.00
CA GLN A 32 15.16 11.57 -19.61
C GLN A 32 14.09 12.66 -19.57
N VAL A 33 14.09 13.54 -18.56
CA VAL A 33 13.09 14.60 -18.38
C VAL A 33 13.58 16.01 -18.75
N GLY A 34 14.82 16.13 -19.25
CA GLY A 34 15.41 17.41 -19.65
C GLY A 34 15.80 18.32 -18.47
N LEU A 35 16.22 17.75 -17.34
CA LEU A 35 16.63 18.47 -16.13
C LEU A 35 18.04 18.09 -15.67
N SER A 36 18.67 18.97 -14.88
CA SER A 36 19.89 18.60 -14.15
C SER A 36 19.57 17.66 -12.98
N ALA A 37 20.56 16.89 -12.52
CA ALA A 37 20.39 16.01 -11.35
C ALA A 37 19.98 16.78 -10.09
N ASP A 38 20.48 18.01 -9.92
CA ASP A 38 20.14 18.87 -8.79
C ASP A 38 18.71 19.41 -8.89
N ALA A 39 18.23 19.73 -10.10
CA ALA A 39 16.84 20.13 -10.31
C ALA A 39 15.87 18.98 -10.00
N VAL A 40 16.19 17.74 -10.42
CA VAL A 40 15.42 16.54 -10.05
C VAL A 40 15.42 16.36 -8.53
N ARG A 41 16.59 16.47 -7.86
CA ARG A 41 16.69 16.36 -6.40
C ARG A 41 15.83 17.39 -5.68
N ALA A 42 15.86 18.65 -6.11
CA ALA A 42 15.08 19.72 -5.52
C ALA A 42 13.57 19.46 -5.63
N ARG A 43 13.10 19.03 -6.81
CA ARG A 43 11.70 18.64 -7.04
C ARG A 43 11.26 17.47 -6.15
N MET A 44 12.05 16.39 -6.13
CA MET A 44 11.77 15.24 -5.27
C MET A 44 11.72 15.62 -3.78
N SER A 45 12.65 16.47 -3.32
CA SER A 45 12.72 16.88 -1.91
C SER A 45 11.51 17.73 -1.51
N ARG A 46 11.05 18.63 -2.39
CA ARG A 46 9.81 19.39 -2.21
C ARG A 46 8.61 18.45 -2.10
N LEU A 47 8.41 17.58 -3.09
CA LEU A 47 7.29 16.63 -3.12
C LEU A 47 7.28 15.70 -1.89
N ALA A 48 8.46 15.28 -1.42
CA ALA A 48 8.57 14.47 -0.21
C ALA A 48 8.28 15.27 1.07
N GLY A 49 8.78 16.50 1.17
CA GLY A 49 8.52 17.40 2.30
C GLY A 49 7.04 17.76 2.46
N ASP A 50 6.32 17.86 1.34
CA ASP A 50 4.88 18.13 1.31
C ASP A 50 4.03 16.85 1.50
N GLY A 51 4.67 15.69 1.70
CA GLY A 51 4.00 14.41 1.90
C GLY A 51 3.35 13.83 0.63
N VAL A 52 3.66 14.39 -0.53
CA VAL A 52 3.08 14.04 -1.83
C VAL A 52 3.75 12.82 -2.44
N LEU A 53 5.08 12.73 -2.33
CA LEU A 53 5.89 11.65 -2.90
C LEU A 53 6.65 10.91 -1.80
N ARG A 54 6.61 9.59 -1.83
CA ARG A 54 7.54 8.74 -1.08
C ARG A 54 8.14 7.68 -1.97
N VAL A 55 9.45 7.45 -1.86
CA VAL A 55 10.07 6.26 -2.45
C VAL A 55 10.15 5.21 -1.36
N ILE A 56 9.49 4.06 -1.56
CA ILE A 56 9.45 2.97 -0.58
C ILE A 56 9.99 1.68 -1.16
N GLY A 57 10.46 0.79 -0.29
CA GLY A 57 10.79 -0.57 -0.65
C GLY A 57 9.56 -1.47 -0.53
N LEU A 58 9.21 -2.16 -1.61
CA LEU A 58 8.20 -3.18 -1.66
C LEU A 58 8.83 -4.54 -1.39
N VAL A 59 8.40 -5.21 -0.31
CA VAL A 59 8.74 -6.61 0.01
C VAL A 59 7.47 -7.37 0.36
N ASP A 60 7.43 -8.67 0.03
CA ASP A 60 6.30 -9.52 0.39
C ASP A 60 6.17 -9.51 1.93
N PRO A 61 5.01 -9.11 2.49
CA PRO A 61 4.82 -9.04 3.93
C PRO A 61 5.17 -10.36 4.65
N ALA A 62 4.96 -11.51 4.00
CA ALA A 62 5.24 -12.83 4.57
C ALA A 62 6.74 -13.07 4.79
N VAL A 63 7.62 -12.52 3.93
CA VAL A 63 9.09 -12.56 4.10
C VAL A 63 9.49 -11.90 5.41
N LEU A 64 8.72 -10.89 5.76
CA LEU A 64 8.93 -10.03 6.89
C LEU A 64 8.26 -10.62 8.15
N GLY A 65 7.21 -11.43 7.99
CA GLY A 65 6.52 -12.17 9.06
C GLY A 65 5.07 -11.79 9.28
N TYR A 66 4.49 -11.06 8.32
CA TYR A 66 3.06 -10.77 8.27
C TYR A 66 2.40 -11.73 7.28
N ASP A 67 2.02 -12.91 7.76
CA ASP A 67 1.42 -13.96 6.94
C ASP A 67 -0.08 -13.75 6.71
N VAL A 68 -0.71 -12.89 7.51
CA VAL A 68 -2.14 -12.57 7.43
C VAL A 68 -2.33 -11.10 7.08
N LEU A 69 -3.15 -10.83 6.07
CA LEU A 69 -3.61 -9.48 5.77
C LEU A 69 -5.12 -9.36 6.00
N GLY A 70 -5.55 -8.16 6.37
CA GLY A 70 -6.96 -7.84 6.51
C GLY A 70 -7.24 -6.39 6.19
N THR A 71 -8.49 -6.12 5.82
CA THR A 71 -9.03 -4.76 5.75
C THR A 71 -9.99 -4.59 6.90
N ALA A 72 -9.87 -3.52 7.68
CA ALA A 72 -10.83 -3.17 8.71
C ALA A 72 -11.64 -1.95 8.28
N GLY A 73 -12.97 -2.04 8.38
CA GLY A 73 -13.86 -0.90 8.30
C GLY A 73 -14.15 -0.36 9.69
N LEU A 74 -13.89 0.92 9.93
CA LEU A 74 -14.09 1.59 11.23
C LEU A 74 -15.28 2.54 11.15
N ARG A 75 -16.21 2.43 12.11
CA ARG A 75 -17.21 3.47 12.37
C ARG A 75 -16.63 4.44 13.39
N TYR A 76 -16.48 5.69 12.98
CA TYR A 76 -15.74 6.70 13.72
C TYR A 76 -16.53 8.00 13.82
N ARG A 77 -16.57 8.57 15.03
CA ARG A 77 -17.11 9.91 15.26
C ARG A 77 -16.12 10.76 16.04
N GLY A 78 -15.50 11.70 15.35
CA GLY A 78 -14.58 12.65 15.95
C GLY A 78 -13.79 13.43 14.89
N PRO A 79 -12.77 14.19 15.31
CA PRO A 79 -11.91 14.93 14.40
C PRO A 79 -11.05 13.99 13.53
N VAL A 80 -10.99 14.23 12.23
CA VAL A 80 -10.21 13.42 11.28
C VAL A 80 -8.72 13.36 11.62
N ASP A 81 -8.16 14.41 12.23
CA ASP A 81 -6.74 14.45 12.58
C ASP A 81 -6.40 13.47 13.71
N ARG A 82 -7.35 13.21 14.63
CA ARG A 82 -7.17 12.18 15.67
C ARG A 82 -7.19 10.79 15.07
N LEU A 83 -8.13 10.51 14.18
CA LEU A 83 -8.19 9.25 13.45
C LEU A 83 -6.91 9.02 12.65
N ARG A 84 -6.45 10.04 11.92
CA ARG A 84 -5.17 10.02 11.19
C ARG A 84 -4.00 9.70 12.11
N ALA A 85 -3.87 10.41 13.23
CA ALA A 85 -2.77 10.23 14.17
C ALA A 85 -2.76 8.81 14.76
N GLY A 86 -3.91 8.31 15.19
CA GLY A 86 -4.04 6.96 15.74
C GLY A 86 -3.69 5.85 14.75
N LEU A 87 -4.24 5.92 13.53
CA LEU A 87 -3.92 4.96 12.47
C LEU A 87 -2.44 5.04 12.05
N SER A 88 -1.90 6.25 11.96
CA SER A 88 -0.48 6.47 11.62
C SER A 88 0.47 5.98 12.71
N ALA A 89 0.05 5.95 13.97
CA ALA A 89 0.89 5.49 15.07
C ALA A 89 1.06 3.96 15.09
N HIS A 90 0.08 3.21 14.57
CA HIS A 90 0.10 1.75 14.67
C HIS A 90 0.90 1.10 13.52
N PRO A 91 2.04 0.44 13.77
CA PRO A 91 2.97 -0.01 12.71
C PRO A 91 2.36 -1.02 11.72
N GLN A 92 1.40 -1.82 12.18
CA GLN A 92 0.71 -2.83 11.36
C GLN A 92 -0.37 -2.26 10.43
N VAL A 93 -0.76 -0.99 10.58
CA VAL A 93 -1.67 -0.33 9.62
C VAL A 93 -0.85 0.12 8.42
N THR A 94 -1.00 -0.50 7.27
CA THR A 94 -0.18 -0.18 6.09
C THR A 94 -0.77 0.93 5.27
N PHE A 95 -2.08 1.00 5.17
CA PHE A 95 -2.81 2.04 4.44
C PHE A 95 -4.08 2.38 5.20
N ALA A 96 -4.54 3.62 5.09
CA ALA A 96 -5.84 4.00 5.57
C ALA A 96 -6.43 5.17 4.80
N ALA A 97 -7.72 5.13 4.56
CA ALA A 97 -8.48 6.19 3.93
C ALA A 97 -9.71 6.53 4.76
N GLN A 98 -10.04 7.83 4.81
CA GLN A 98 -11.35 8.29 5.22
C GLN A 98 -12.32 8.01 4.09
N THR A 99 -13.47 7.45 4.40
CA THR A 99 -14.43 6.99 3.40
C THR A 99 -15.77 7.71 3.47
N VAL A 100 -16.50 7.72 2.35
CA VAL A 100 -17.92 8.03 2.29
C VAL A 100 -18.66 6.71 2.08
N GLY A 101 -19.46 6.30 3.08
CA GLY A 101 -20.22 5.05 3.02
C GLY A 101 -20.58 4.50 4.40
N ALA A 102 -20.67 3.18 4.52
CA ALA A 102 -21.09 2.49 5.75
C ALA A 102 -20.03 2.51 6.88
N TYR A 103 -18.79 2.81 6.52
CA TYR A 103 -17.66 2.99 7.43
C TYR A 103 -17.08 4.38 7.17
N ASP A 104 -16.61 5.03 8.24
CA ASP A 104 -16.02 6.37 8.19
C ASP A 104 -14.54 6.33 7.79
N ALA A 105 -13.90 5.18 8.01
CA ALA A 105 -12.60 4.87 7.45
C ALA A 105 -12.45 3.38 7.13
N VAL A 106 -11.55 3.08 6.20
CA VAL A 106 -11.00 1.76 5.97
C VAL A 106 -9.50 1.78 6.21
N CYS A 107 -8.96 0.72 6.79
CA CYS A 107 -7.53 0.54 6.91
C CYS A 107 -7.10 -0.88 6.51
N GLU A 108 -5.98 -0.96 5.81
CA GLU A 108 -5.30 -2.22 5.53
C GLU A 108 -4.32 -2.52 6.65
N ILE A 109 -4.31 -3.78 7.06
CA ILE A 109 -3.56 -4.28 8.20
C ILE A 109 -2.86 -5.55 7.76
N GLY A 110 -1.62 -5.74 8.23
CA GLY A 110 -1.01 -7.05 8.23
C GLY A 110 -0.57 -7.47 9.62
N ALA A 111 -0.69 -8.76 9.82
CA ALA A 111 -0.63 -9.44 11.08
C ALA A 111 0.13 -10.74 10.94
N ARG A 112 0.65 -11.23 12.06
CA ARG A 112 1.39 -12.50 12.09
C ARG A 112 0.46 -13.69 11.85
N ASP A 113 -0.73 -13.63 12.44
CA ASP A 113 -1.77 -14.64 12.36
C ASP A 113 -3.15 -14.00 12.56
N ASP A 114 -4.22 -14.80 12.54
CA ASP A 114 -5.59 -14.31 12.69
C ASP A 114 -5.85 -13.73 14.11
N ALA A 115 -5.15 -14.22 15.14
CA ALA A 115 -5.30 -13.71 16.50
C ALA A 115 -4.68 -12.30 16.63
N ASP A 116 -3.46 -12.14 16.10
CA ASP A 116 -2.80 -10.84 16.00
C ASP A 116 -3.62 -9.85 15.16
N LEU A 117 -4.26 -10.30 14.08
CA LEU A 117 -5.14 -9.43 13.28
C LEU A 117 -6.31 -8.89 14.11
N ALA A 118 -6.98 -9.77 14.87
CA ALA A 118 -8.08 -9.37 15.74
C ALA A 118 -7.61 -8.41 16.83
N ASP A 119 -6.47 -8.71 17.46
CA ASP A 119 -5.89 -7.91 18.53
C ASP A 119 -5.46 -6.51 18.04
N VAL A 120 -4.90 -6.39 16.84
CA VAL A 120 -4.53 -5.11 16.24
C VAL A 120 -5.76 -4.23 16.06
N VAL A 121 -6.83 -4.76 15.47
CA VAL A 121 -8.05 -3.98 15.22
C VAL A 121 -8.72 -3.60 16.54
N TRP A 122 -8.73 -4.52 17.51
CA TRP A 122 -9.22 -4.22 18.85
C TRP A 122 -8.42 -3.09 19.52
N ARG A 123 -7.08 -3.14 19.48
CA ARG A 123 -6.21 -2.06 19.99
C ARG A 123 -6.46 -0.74 19.28
N LEU A 124 -6.66 -0.73 17.97
CA LEU A 124 -7.02 0.48 17.23
C LEU A 124 -8.34 1.06 17.73
N ALA A 125 -9.35 0.21 17.96
CA ALA A 125 -10.65 0.66 18.46
C ALA A 125 -10.56 1.24 19.89
N GLU A 126 -9.76 0.64 20.77
CA GLU A 126 -9.55 1.11 22.15
C GLU A 126 -8.74 2.41 22.20
N THR A 127 -7.70 2.54 21.37
CA THR A 127 -6.76 3.67 21.44
C THR A 127 -7.24 4.91 20.70
N ILE A 128 -8.07 4.74 19.67
CA ILE A 128 -8.57 5.85 18.84
C ILE A 128 -9.93 6.31 19.37
N ASP A 129 -9.92 7.25 20.31
CA ASP A 129 -11.15 7.84 20.86
C ASP A 129 -12.09 8.35 19.76
N GLY A 130 -13.29 7.77 19.72
CA GLY A 130 -14.32 8.02 18.72
C GLY A 130 -14.62 6.82 17.82
N VAL A 131 -13.81 5.76 17.82
CA VAL A 131 -14.17 4.49 17.18
C VAL A 131 -15.30 3.84 17.99
N ARG A 132 -16.38 3.47 17.30
CA ARG A 132 -17.62 2.95 17.92
C ARG A 132 -17.85 1.49 17.63
N ASP A 133 -17.37 1.04 16.48
CA ASP A 133 -17.61 -0.27 15.93
C ASP A 133 -16.61 -0.52 14.80
N TYR A 134 -16.36 -1.79 14.52
CA TYR A 134 -15.47 -2.20 13.43
C TYR A 134 -15.89 -3.54 12.82
N GLU A 135 -15.51 -3.75 11.56
CA GLU A 135 -15.61 -5.04 10.88
C GLU A 135 -14.26 -5.38 10.26
N ILE A 136 -13.88 -6.65 10.28
CA ILE A 136 -12.62 -7.15 9.71
C ILE A 136 -12.94 -8.08 8.53
N TRP A 137 -12.34 -7.80 7.39
CA TRP A 137 -12.36 -8.65 6.21
C TRP A 137 -10.97 -9.26 6.02
N ARG A 138 -10.81 -10.51 6.47
CA ARG A 138 -9.54 -11.23 6.37
C ARG A 138 -9.28 -11.63 4.93
N GLN A 139 -8.15 -11.24 4.38
CA GLN A 139 -7.78 -11.51 2.99
C GLN A 139 -7.32 -12.96 2.83
N LEU A 140 -8.11 -13.80 2.17
CA LEU A 140 -7.83 -15.22 1.92
C LEU A 140 -6.92 -15.46 0.72
N ASP A 141 -7.13 -14.71 -0.37
CA ASP A 141 -6.38 -14.87 -1.61
C ASP A 141 -6.26 -13.55 -2.38
N VAL A 142 -5.24 -13.43 -3.22
CA VAL A 142 -5.02 -12.29 -4.12
C VAL A 142 -5.20 -12.76 -5.55
N VAL A 143 -6.33 -12.40 -6.15
CA VAL A 143 -6.67 -12.79 -7.52
C VAL A 143 -6.10 -11.78 -8.52
N LYS A 144 -6.08 -10.50 -8.13
CA LYS A 144 -5.49 -9.42 -8.92
C LYS A 144 -4.87 -8.37 -8.01
N TRP A 145 -3.65 -7.94 -8.34
CA TRP A 145 -3.02 -6.80 -7.69
C TRP A 145 -2.12 -6.06 -8.68
N GLU A 146 -2.65 -4.96 -9.21
CA GLU A 146 -2.00 -4.05 -10.15
C GLU A 146 -1.79 -2.65 -9.55
N SER A 147 -2.22 -2.44 -8.29
CA SER A 147 -2.06 -1.16 -7.60
C SER A 147 -0.65 -0.98 -7.01
N GLN A 148 -0.32 0.28 -6.74
CA GLN A 148 0.93 0.70 -6.11
C GLN A 148 0.95 0.27 -4.64
N GLY A 149 2.06 -0.32 -4.15
CA GLY A 149 2.28 -0.50 -2.70
C GLY A 149 2.32 -1.94 -2.17
N ARG A 150 2.02 -2.96 -2.98
CA ARG A 150 2.30 -4.36 -2.62
C ARG A 150 3.14 -4.99 -3.73
N PRO A 151 4.29 -5.62 -3.42
CA PRO A 151 5.07 -6.29 -4.44
C PRO A 151 4.28 -7.46 -5.02
N ARG A 152 4.43 -7.67 -6.33
CA ARG A 152 4.10 -8.97 -6.91
C ARG A 152 4.97 -10.00 -6.21
N ARG A 153 4.37 -10.98 -5.54
CA ARG A 153 5.12 -12.16 -5.07
C ARG A 153 5.75 -12.79 -6.30
N SER A 154 7.05 -12.58 -6.48
CA SER A 154 7.77 -13.30 -7.54
C SER A 154 7.71 -14.77 -7.18
N ALA A 155 7.38 -15.64 -8.14
CA ALA A 155 7.49 -17.09 -7.94
C ALA A 155 8.93 -17.51 -7.55
N SER A 156 9.91 -16.63 -7.81
CA SER A 156 11.33 -16.80 -7.45
C SER A 156 11.75 -16.07 -6.16
N ALA A 157 10.86 -15.33 -5.49
CA ALA A 157 11.23 -14.62 -4.26
C ALA A 157 11.56 -15.63 -3.16
N PRO A 158 12.69 -15.47 -2.43
CA PRO A 158 13.06 -16.36 -1.35
C PRO A 158 11.94 -16.39 -0.29
N ARG A 159 11.72 -17.56 0.31
CA ARG A 159 10.83 -17.67 1.47
C ARG A 159 11.54 -17.02 2.66
N ARG A 160 10.79 -16.61 3.68
CA ARG A 160 11.36 -16.11 4.94
C ARG A 160 12.44 -17.05 5.51
N ALA A 161 12.25 -18.36 5.38
CA ALA A 161 13.21 -19.38 5.84
C ALA A 161 14.56 -19.37 5.10
N ASP A 162 14.64 -18.73 3.94
CA ASP A 162 15.84 -18.63 3.12
C ASP A 162 16.67 -17.35 3.43
N LEU A 163 16.16 -16.46 4.29
CA LEU A 163 16.80 -15.21 4.68
C LEU A 163 17.39 -15.31 6.09
N ASP A 164 18.60 -14.76 6.27
CA ASP A 164 19.22 -14.66 7.59
C ASP A 164 18.85 -13.34 8.31
N ASP A 165 19.27 -13.21 9.58
CA ASP A 165 18.97 -12.06 10.42
C ASP A 165 19.47 -10.73 9.82
N LEU A 166 20.60 -10.76 9.10
CA LEU A 166 21.14 -9.58 8.44
C LEU A 166 20.26 -9.18 7.25
N ASP A 167 19.83 -10.15 6.43
CA ASP A 167 18.90 -9.88 5.33
C ASP A 167 17.59 -9.28 5.86
N LEU A 168 17.02 -9.84 6.93
CA LEU A 168 15.82 -9.30 7.57
C LEU A 168 16.04 -7.89 8.14
N ALA A 169 17.19 -7.62 8.77
CA ALA A 169 17.52 -6.30 9.28
C ALA A 169 17.70 -5.26 8.15
N LEU A 170 18.33 -5.66 7.03
CA LEU A 170 18.44 -4.83 5.83
C LEU A 170 17.08 -4.52 5.24
N LEU A 171 16.20 -5.52 5.10
CA LEU A 171 14.83 -5.31 4.62
C LEU A 171 14.10 -4.30 5.50
N ARG A 172 14.15 -4.44 6.83
CA ARG A 172 13.49 -3.48 7.74
C ARG A 172 13.91 -2.02 7.50
N LEU A 173 15.19 -1.78 7.21
CA LEU A 173 15.68 -0.43 6.91
C LEU A 173 15.31 0.03 5.49
N LEU A 174 15.45 -0.87 4.51
CA LEU A 174 15.27 -0.55 3.09
C LEU A 174 13.80 -0.40 2.68
N VAL A 175 12.87 -0.98 3.43
CA VAL A 175 11.43 -0.84 3.12
C VAL A 175 10.99 0.61 3.38
N ASP A 176 11.53 1.26 4.42
CA ASP A 176 11.31 2.69 4.69
C ASP A 176 12.17 3.61 3.80
N ASN A 177 13.46 3.28 3.61
CA ASN A 177 14.37 4.06 2.80
C ASN A 177 15.14 3.16 1.81
N PRO A 178 14.54 2.82 0.67
CA PRO A 178 15.16 1.93 -0.31
C PRO A 178 16.33 2.60 -1.03
N ARG A 179 16.58 3.89 -0.81
CA ARG A 179 17.70 4.65 -1.37
C ARG A 179 18.82 4.89 -0.36
N ALA A 180 18.73 4.33 0.86
CA ALA A 180 19.79 4.41 1.86
C ALA A 180 21.14 3.97 1.28
N SER A 181 22.17 4.73 1.60
CA SER A 181 23.54 4.40 1.23
C SER A 181 24.03 3.21 2.03
N TYR A 182 24.97 2.44 1.47
CA TYR A 182 25.54 1.29 2.18
C TYR A 182 26.24 1.69 3.49
N ARG A 183 26.72 2.94 3.60
CA ARG A 183 27.32 3.46 4.84
C ARG A 183 26.26 3.75 5.91
N GLU A 184 25.11 4.29 5.54
CA GLU A 184 23.99 4.49 6.47
C GLU A 184 23.47 3.15 6.97
N LEU A 185 23.35 2.16 6.09
CA LEU A 185 22.95 0.79 6.45
C LEU A 185 23.99 0.12 7.36
N GLU A 186 25.28 0.24 7.04
CA GLU A 186 26.37 -0.25 7.90
C GLU A 186 26.36 0.41 9.28
N ALA A 187 26.17 1.73 9.36
CA ALA A 187 26.13 2.43 10.65
C ALA A 187 24.94 1.99 11.53
N ALA A 188 23.86 1.50 10.91
CA ALA A 188 22.66 1.03 11.60
C ALA A 188 22.72 -0.47 11.95
N LEU A 189 23.70 -1.22 11.44
CA LEU A 189 23.75 -2.68 11.53
C LEU A 189 25.11 -3.15 12.06
N ASP A 190 25.11 -4.20 12.87
CA ASP A 190 26.35 -4.85 13.33
C ASP A 190 26.92 -5.78 12.24
N ALA A 191 27.29 -5.21 11.09
CA ALA A 191 27.82 -5.94 9.95
C ALA A 191 28.78 -5.10 9.10
N PRO A 192 29.87 -5.68 8.55
CA PRO A 192 30.86 -4.91 7.79
C PRO A 192 30.32 -4.43 6.44
N TYR A 193 30.75 -3.24 6.00
CA TYR A 193 30.36 -2.59 4.74
C TYR A 193 30.23 -3.53 3.54
N TRP A 194 31.23 -4.38 3.33
CA TRP A 194 31.28 -5.27 2.17
C TRP A 194 30.12 -6.29 2.18
N MET A 195 29.72 -6.75 3.37
CA MET A 195 28.62 -7.69 3.54
C MET A 195 27.30 -6.97 3.32
N VAL A 196 27.11 -5.80 3.96
CA VAL A 196 25.93 -4.92 3.77
C VAL A 196 25.71 -4.62 2.29
N ARG A 197 26.77 -4.20 1.58
CA ARG A 197 26.73 -3.94 0.14
C ARG A 197 26.35 -5.18 -0.65
N LYS A 198 27.01 -6.32 -0.39
CA LYS A 198 26.77 -7.58 -1.11
C LYS A 198 25.32 -8.05 -0.95
N ARG A 199 24.81 -8.08 0.29
CA ARG A 199 23.45 -8.54 0.61
C ARG A 199 22.38 -7.60 0.07
N THR A 200 22.54 -6.28 0.27
CA THR A 200 21.61 -5.29 -0.30
C THR A 200 21.51 -5.43 -1.82
N GLN A 201 22.64 -5.61 -2.52
CA GLN A 201 22.64 -5.82 -3.97
C GLN A 201 21.98 -7.14 -4.39
N ALA A 202 22.04 -8.18 -3.57
CA ALA A 202 21.36 -9.45 -3.84
C ALA A 202 19.84 -9.26 -3.71
N LEU A 203 19.37 -8.70 -2.59
CA LEU A 203 17.94 -8.48 -2.30
C LEU A 203 17.22 -7.66 -3.37
N PHE A 204 17.87 -6.66 -3.97
CA PHE A 204 17.29 -5.92 -5.10
C PHE A 204 17.37 -6.68 -6.42
N ARG A 205 18.40 -7.49 -6.64
CA ARG A 205 18.64 -8.20 -7.89
C ARG A 205 17.72 -9.41 -8.05
N ASP A 206 17.49 -10.16 -6.97
CA ASP A 206 16.58 -11.30 -6.96
C ASP A 206 15.11 -10.90 -6.82
N GLY A 207 14.84 -9.61 -6.59
CA GLY A 207 13.50 -9.05 -6.47
C GLY A 207 12.87 -9.27 -5.10
N THR A 208 13.63 -9.69 -4.08
CA THR A 208 13.16 -9.76 -2.68
C THR A 208 12.64 -8.40 -2.23
N ILE A 209 13.29 -7.31 -2.66
CA ILE A 209 12.82 -5.95 -2.47
C ILE A 209 12.89 -5.15 -3.77
N GLN A 210 11.87 -4.32 -4.03
CA GLN A 210 11.82 -3.40 -5.16
C GLN A 210 11.62 -1.98 -4.65
N ALA A 211 12.29 -1.00 -5.26
CA ALA A 211 12.07 0.41 -4.91
C ALA A 211 11.06 1.02 -5.88
N THR A 212 10.07 1.75 -5.37
CA THR A 212 9.10 2.45 -6.22
C THR A 212 8.61 3.75 -5.59
N ALA A 213 8.12 4.67 -6.42
CA ALA A 213 7.45 5.89 -5.98
C ALA A 213 5.97 5.68 -5.69
N MET A 214 5.55 6.13 -4.52
CA MET A 214 4.16 6.24 -4.10
C MET A 214 3.74 7.70 -4.02
N VAL A 215 2.52 7.97 -4.47
CA VAL A 215 1.95 9.30 -4.53
C VAL A 215 0.59 9.30 -3.84
N ASP A 216 0.28 10.37 -3.10
CA ASP A 216 -1.07 10.60 -2.59
C ASP A 216 -2.04 10.95 -3.72
N ARG A 217 -2.54 9.92 -4.42
CA ARG A 217 -3.37 10.10 -5.62
C ARG A 217 -4.66 10.85 -5.36
N VAL A 218 -5.24 10.73 -4.15
CA VAL A 218 -6.46 11.47 -3.79
C VAL A 218 -6.20 12.98 -3.71
N SER A 219 -4.97 13.35 -3.35
CA SER A 219 -4.55 14.75 -3.23
C SER A 219 -3.90 15.31 -4.51
N THR A 220 -3.39 14.46 -5.41
CA THR A 220 -2.65 14.88 -6.62
C THR A 220 -3.39 14.68 -7.94
N ASP A 221 -4.12 13.57 -8.10
CA ASP A 221 -4.75 13.21 -9.37
C ASP A 221 -6.26 13.47 -9.27
N PRO A 222 -6.96 13.78 -10.38
CA PRO A 222 -8.42 13.76 -10.42
C PRO A 222 -8.95 12.31 -10.44
N VAL A 223 -8.41 11.43 -9.61
CA VAL A 223 -8.80 10.01 -9.54
C VAL A 223 -9.87 9.85 -8.46
N THR A 224 -10.94 9.13 -8.82
CA THR A 224 -11.93 8.64 -7.87
C THR A 224 -11.52 7.25 -7.42
N MET A 225 -11.00 7.14 -6.20
CA MET A 225 -10.69 5.86 -5.57
C MET A 225 -11.84 5.37 -4.70
N ALA A 226 -12.02 4.05 -4.64
CA ALA A 226 -13.03 3.44 -3.77
C ALA A 226 -12.65 2.02 -3.37
N SER A 227 -13.01 1.64 -2.15
CA SER A 227 -13.06 0.23 -1.75
C SER A 227 -14.42 -0.35 -2.14
N LEU A 228 -14.41 -1.54 -2.74
CA LEU A 228 -15.59 -2.26 -3.19
C LEU A 228 -15.71 -3.55 -2.40
N GLY A 229 -16.81 -3.70 -1.67
CA GLY A 229 -17.22 -4.97 -1.07
C GLY A 229 -18.22 -5.67 -1.98
N ILE A 230 -17.86 -6.84 -2.49
CA ILE A 230 -18.64 -7.59 -3.48
C ILE A 230 -19.16 -8.88 -2.84
N THR A 231 -20.46 -9.11 -2.98
CA THR A 231 -21.10 -10.36 -2.55
C THR A 231 -21.35 -11.25 -3.75
N LEU A 232 -21.11 -12.55 -3.58
CA LEU A 232 -21.29 -13.55 -4.62
C LEU A 232 -22.58 -14.34 -4.36
N GLY A 233 -23.31 -14.66 -5.43
CA GLY A 233 -24.54 -15.48 -5.37
C GLY A 233 -24.51 -16.70 -6.28
N GLY A 234 -23.44 -16.87 -7.07
CA GLY A 234 -23.26 -17.99 -8.01
C GLY A 234 -21.85 -18.57 -7.93
N SER A 235 -21.35 -19.08 -9.05
CA SER A 235 -20.00 -19.65 -9.14
C SER A 235 -18.92 -18.59 -8.84
N PRO A 236 -18.08 -18.77 -7.80
CA PRO A 236 -17.02 -17.82 -7.49
C PRO A 236 -16.02 -17.63 -8.63
N ASP A 237 -15.69 -18.69 -9.36
CA ASP A 237 -14.66 -18.65 -10.41
C ASP A 237 -15.09 -17.75 -11.58
N ALA A 238 -16.35 -17.83 -12.00
CA ALA A 238 -16.89 -16.99 -13.07
C ALA A 238 -16.90 -15.51 -12.66
N ALA A 239 -17.30 -15.22 -11.43
CA ALA A 239 -17.30 -13.86 -10.89
C ALA A 239 -15.87 -13.31 -10.83
N LEU A 240 -14.93 -14.07 -10.27
CA LEU A 240 -13.53 -13.65 -10.16
C LEU A 240 -12.91 -13.40 -11.54
N ALA A 241 -13.13 -14.28 -12.51
CA ALA A 241 -12.64 -14.10 -13.87
C ALA A 241 -13.17 -12.79 -14.51
N ALA A 242 -14.46 -12.51 -14.33
CA ALA A 242 -15.07 -11.28 -14.83
C ALA A 242 -14.53 -10.02 -14.14
N LEU A 243 -14.33 -10.05 -12.82
CA LEU A 243 -13.81 -8.93 -12.05
C LEU A 243 -12.34 -8.63 -12.38
N VAL A 244 -11.51 -9.65 -12.54
CA VAL A 244 -10.08 -9.51 -12.88
C VAL A 244 -9.91 -8.80 -14.24
N ALA A 245 -10.81 -9.05 -15.19
CA ALA A 245 -10.80 -8.44 -16.51
C ALA A 245 -11.14 -6.92 -16.51
N LEU A 246 -11.57 -6.34 -15.39
CA LEU A 246 -11.90 -4.92 -15.29
C LEU A 246 -10.63 -4.08 -15.05
N PRO A 247 -10.24 -3.19 -15.98
CA PRO A 247 -9.00 -2.40 -15.85
C PRO A 247 -9.09 -1.37 -14.71
N ASP A 248 -10.27 -0.82 -14.46
CA ASP A 248 -10.50 0.18 -13.39
C ASP A 248 -10.58 -0.45 -11.99
N LEU A 249 -10.47 -1.77 -11.90
CA LEU A 249 -10.42 -2.56 -10.67
C LEU A 249 -9.04 -3.23 -10.54
N PRO A 250 -7.99 -2.48 -10.18
CA PRO A 250 -6.62 -2.99 -10.10
C PRO A 250 -6.39 -3.98 -8.96
N ILE A 251 -7.23 -3.98 -7.92
CA ILE A 251 -7.11 -4.93 -6.80
C ILE A 251 -8.38 -5.76 -6.71
N VAL A 252 -8.23 -7.08 -6.67
CA VAL A 252 -9.29 -8.04 -6.40
C VAL A 252 -8.74 -9.11 -5.47
N THR A 253 -9.34 -9.23 -4.29
CA THR A 253 -8.96 -10.21 -3.26
C THR A 253 -10.17 -11.00 -2.81
N VAL A 254 -9.95 -12.27 -2.48
CA VAL A 254 -10.96 -13.09 -1.81
C VAL A 254 -10.84 -12.81 -0.32
N THR A 255 -11.97 -12.61 0.36
CA THR A 255 -12.01 -12.29 1.78
C THR A 255 -12.97 -13.18 2.56
N ALA A 256 -12.66 -13.44 3.82
CA ALA A 256 -13.61 -13.96 4.78
C ALA A 256 -14.41 -12.80 5.40
N GLY A 257 -15.73 -12.96 5.51
CA GLY A 257 -16.62 -11.98 6.12
C GLY A 257 -17.85 -11.70 5.26
N ARG A 258 -18.47 -10.53 5.48
CA ARG A 258 -19.69 -10.11 4.78
C ARG A 258 -19.51 -10.06 3.25
N TYR A 259 -18.36 -9.58 2.80
CA TYR A 259 -17.98 -9.55 1.39
C TYR A 259 -17.05 -10.72 1.11
N GLN A 260 -17.40 -11.54 0.11
CA GLN A 260 -16.56 -12.67 -0.30
C GLN A 260 -15.41 -12.20 -1.20
N VAL A 261 -15.59 -11.06 -1.86
CA VAL A 261 -14.57 -10.40 -2.66
C VAL A 261 -14.47 -8.95 -2.23
N MET A 262 -13.25 -8.49 -1.97
CA MET A 262 -12.93 -7.08 -1.81
C MET A 262 -12.14 -6.62 -3.01
N GLY A 263 -12.34 -5.37 -3.41
CA GLY A 263 -11.55 -4.74 -4.46
C GLY A 263 -11.27 -3.29 -4.16
N GLU A 264 -10.29 -2.74 -4.89
CA GLU A 264 -10.02 -1.31 -4.89
C GLU A 264 -10.11 -0.80 -6.32
N ALA A 265 -10.97 0.19 -6.52
CA ALA A 265 -11.16 0.87 -7.78
C ALA A 265 -10.32 2.14 -7.85
N ALA A 266 -9.79 2.41 -9.04
CA ALA A 266 -9.13 3.67 -9.37
C ALA A 266 -9.67 4.17 -10.71
N CYS A 267 -10.60 5.13 -10.66
CA CYS A 267 -11.31 5.63 -11.83
C CYS A 267 -10.92 7.09 -12.14
N GLY A 268 -10.97 7.52 -13.40
CA GLY A 268 -10.66 8.90 -13.79
C GLY A 268 -11.71 9.94 -13.36
N SER A 269 -12.91 9.50 -12.96
CA SER A 269 -13.97 10.39 -12.50
C SER A 269 -15.06 9.63 -11.71
N PRO A 270 -15.96 10.35 -11.00
CA PRO A 270 -17.13 9.72 -10.37
C PRO A 270 -18.07 9.05 -11.38
N LYS A 271 -18.14 9.57 -12.62
CA LYS A 271 -18.93 8.98 -13.70
C LYS A 271 -18.36 7.63 -14.13
N ASP A 272 -17.02 7.53 -14.19
CA ASP A 272 -16.34 6.29 -14.53
C ASP A 272 -16.50 5.25 -13.42
N LEU A 273 -16.46 5.68 -12.14
CA LEU A 273 -16.79 4.79 -11.01
C LEU A 273 -18.24 4.25 -11.13
N ALA A 274 -19.21 5.10 -11.46
CA ALA A 274 -20.58 4.64 -11.68
C ALA A 274 -20.71 3.67 -12.87
N ALA A 275 -19.88 3.82 -13.90
CA ALA A 275 -19.81 2.87 -15.01
C ALA A 275 -19.17 1.53 -14.57
N LEU A 276 -18.10 1.57 -13.77
CA LEU A 276 -17.48 0.39 -13.18
C LEU A 276 -18.48 -0.37 -12.29
N MET A 277 -19.22 0.32 -11.42
CA MET A 277 -20.24 -0.28 -10.56
C MET A 277 -21.26 -1.09 -11.35
N ARG A 278 -21.73 -0.56 -12.49
CA ARG A 278 -22.67 -1.28 -13.38
C ARG A 278 -22.05 -2.53 -14.00
N ARG A 279 -20.78 -2.46 -14.40
CA ARG A 279 -20.04 -3.60 -14.96
C ARG A 279 -19.83 -4.69 -13.91
N VAL A 280 -19.49 -4.32 -12.67
CA VAL A 280 -19.36 -5.26 -11.54
C VAL A 280 -20.69 -5.94 -11.23
N LEU A 281 -21.78 -5.18 -11.13
CA LEU A 281 -23.12 -5.75 -10.88
C LEU A 281 -23.65 -6.61 -12.03
N ALA A 282 -23.18 -6.39 -13.25
CA ALA A 282 -23.54 -7.20 -14.41
C ALA A 282 -22.67 -8.47 -14.56
N ALA A 283 -21.61 -8.61 -13.78
CA ALA A 283 -20.74 -9.79 -13.83
C ALA A 283 -21.47 -11.03 -13.30
N GLU A 284 -21.33 -12.15 -14.02
CA GLU A 284 -21.94 -13.42 -13.63
C GLU A 284 -21.45 -13.84 -12.25
N GLY A 285 -22.38 -14.27 -11.38
CA GLY A 285 -22.07 -14.70 -10.02
C GLY A 285 -21.98 -13.58 -8.99
N VAL A 286 -21.99 -12.30 -9.38
CA VAL A 286 -22.12 -11.16 -8.46
C VAL A 286 -23.58 -10.95 -8.07
N SER A 287 -23.85 -10.91 -6.77
CA SER A 287 -25.20 -10.71 -6.20
C SER A 287 -25.39 -9.35 -5.53
N GLY A 288 -24.30 -8.64 -5.25
CA GLY A 288 -24.34 -7.36 -4.55
C GLY A 288 -23.01 -6.63 -4.57
N LEU A 289 -23.09 -5.33 -4.35
CA LEU A 289 -21.96 -4.40 -4.36
C LEU A 289 -22.18 -3.32 -3.30
N SER A 290 -21.17 -3.12 -2.47
CA SER A 290 -21.01 -1.99 -1.55
C SER A 290 -19.79 -1.19 -1.98
N VAL A 291 -19.89 0.14 -1.95
CA VAL A 291 -18.82 1.05 -2.38
C VAL A 291 -18.55 2.07 -1.29
N LEU A 292 -17.29 2.21 -0.93
CA LEU A 292 -16.77 3.19 0.02
C LEU A 292 -15.79 4.09 -0.72
N THR A 293 -16.21 5.29 -1.12
CA THR A 293 -15.31 6.20 -1.86
C THR A 293 -14.31 6.85 -0.92
N TYR A 294 -13.06 6.99 -1.36
CA TYR A 294 -12.00 7.57 -0.55
C TYR A 294 -12.11 9.09 -0.61
N ALA A 295 -12.45 9.70 0.52
CA ALA A 295 -12.50 11.16 0.66
C ALA A 295 -11.10 11.75 0.87
N ARG A 296 -10.25 11.06 1.65
CA ARG A 296 -8.88 11.49 2.01
C ARG A 296 -8.02 10.27 2.33
N ILE A 297 -6.76 10.29 1.91
CA ILE A 297 -5.78 9.34 2.45
C ILE A 297 -5.35 9.80 3.83
N LEU A 298 -5.49 8.91 4.82
CA LEU A 298 -5.08 9.12 6.21
C LEU A 298 -3.66 8.63 6.43
N VAL A 299 -3.38 7.42 5.93
CA VAL A 299 -2.06 6.79 5.95
C VAL A 299 -1.75 6.38 4.52
N LEU A 300 -0.78 7.06 3.89
CA LEU A 300 -0.23 6.59 2.62
C LEU A 300 0.42 5.23 2.84
N PRO A 301 0.37 4.32 1.85
CA PRO A 301 0.97 3.02 2.00
C PRO A 301 2.42 3.18 2.45
N ARG A 302 2.77 2.47 3.50
CA ARG A 302 4.08 2.52 4.12
C ARG A 302 4.69 1.14 4.18
N ALA A 303 5.99 1.16 4.39
CA ALA A 303 6.76 0.01 4.77
C ALA A 303 6.09 -0.78 5.91
N TRP A 304 6.10 -2.10 5.79
CA TRP A 304 5.79 -3.03 6.87
C TRP A 304 6.80 -2.86 7.99
N ARG A 305 6.46 -2.07 9.02
CA ARG A 305 7.32 -1.87 10.19
C ARG A 305 7.09 -2.99 11.19
N PHE A 306 8.17 -3.64 11.60
CA PHE A 306 8.13 -4.69 12.64
C PHE A 306 8.35 -4.06 13.99
N GLU A 307 7.46 -4.34 14.94
CA GLU A 307 7.89 -4.42 16.32
C GLU A 307 8.68 -5.72 16.46
N THR A 308 9.94 -5.64 16.88
CA THR A 308 10.61 -6.81 17.45
C THR A 308 9.75 -7.26 18.62
N ALA A 309 9.41 -8.54 18.70
CA ALA A 309 9.00 -9.10 19.99
C ALA A 309 10.13 -8.73 20.96
N ALA A 310 9.85 -7.77 21.85
CA ALA A 310 10.76 -7.45 22.93
C ALA A 310 10.89 -8.74 23.75
N GLY A 311 12.05 -9.38 23.62
CA GLY A 311 12.61 -10.24 24.65
C GLY A 311 13.43 -9.40 25.58
#